data_AF-A0A2D0KIH3-F1
#
_entry.id   AF-A0A2D0KIH3-F1
#
_cell.length_a   1.000
_cell.length_b   1.000
_cell.length_c   1.000
_cell.angle_alpha   90.00
_cell.angle_beta   90.00
_cell.angle_gamma   90.00
#
_symmetry.space_group_name_H-M   'P 1'
#
loop_
_entity.id
_entity.type
_entity.pdbx_description
1 polymer ?
#
loop_
_entity_poly.entity_id
_entity_poly.type
_entity_poly.pdbx_seq_one_letter_code
_entity_poly.pdbx_strand_id
1 'polypeptide(L)'
;MGWYRHYFNDIYKLSLQEAVTGSVKLVVSHDEQYHYFLDIPKNQSGPRLNIFGHGDPNRASFQGHSVERPLSGTEIAGFPCREKLPHAQPLSPSDLAESIKPLILSYCIRSIRLVACYTGRTGFARALSHFTGLPVKAPMHHVDVMEFVTTGRYWIIKPQEELEGAERNFRWFGLHQ
;
A
#
# COMPACT_ATOMS: atom_id res chain seq x y z
N MET A 1 7.01 12.96 7.35
CA MET A 1 7.94 12.69 6.22
C MET A 1 7.16 11.95 5.11
N GLY A 2 7.57 12.03 3.84
CA GLY A 2 6.79 11.50 2.69
C GLY A 2 7.68 11.17 1.47
N TRP A 3 8.89 10.69 1.75
CA TRP A 3 10.04 10.67 0.84
C TRP A 3 10.01 9.57 -0.22
N TYR A 4 9.05 8.63 -0.16
CA TYR A 4 8.94 7.52 -1.10
C TYR A 4 7.93 7.78 -2.23
N ARG A 5 7.66 9.05 -2.57
CA ARG A 5 6.72 9.45 -3.62
C ARG A 5 7.43 10.16 -4.77
N HIS A 6 7.59 9.48 -5.90
CA HIS A 6 8.27 10.01 -7.09
C HIS A 6 7.36 9.95 -8.31
N TYR A 7 7.50 10.89 -9.24
CA TYR A 7 6.90 10.76 -10.55
C TYR A 7 7.55 9.59 -11.30
N PHE A 8 6.76 8.84 -12.06
CA PHE A 8 7.25 7.71 -12.84
C PHE A 8 8.49 8.08 -13.67
N ASN A 9 8.43 9.22 -14.38
CA ASN A 9 9.53 9.72 -15.23
C ASN A 9 10.80 10.11 -14.46
N ASP A 10 10.71 10.35 -13.17
CA ASP A 10 11.87 10.74 -12.36
C ASP A 10 12.58 9.52 -11.78
N ILE A 11 11.87 8.40 -11.59
CA ILE A 11 12.45 7.19 -11.03
C ILE A 11 13.50 6.59 -11.98
N TYR A 12 13.28 6.63 -13.30
CA TYR A 12 14.23 6.15 -14.31
C TYR A 12 15.54 6.94 -14.38
N LYS A 13 15.57 8.15 -13.79
CA LYS A 13 16.74 9.02 -13.79
C LYS A 13 17.60 8.85 -12.54
N LEU A 14 17.11 8.11 -11.54
CA LEU A 14 17.83 7.88 -10.29
C LEU A 14 18.93 6.83 -10.49
N SER A 15 20.09 7.06 -9.89
CA SER A 15 21.04 5.98 -9.65
C SER A 15 20.43 4.90 -8.75
N LEU A 16 20.98 3.69 -8.77
CA LEU A 16 20.54 2.61 -7.88
C LEU A 16 20.56 3.03 -6.40
N GLN A 17 21.59 3.78 -5.99
CA GLN A 17 21.73 4.23 -4.60
C GLN A 17 20.66 5.24 -4.20
N GLU A 18 20.33 6.19 -5.08
CA GLU A 18 19.23 7.14 -4.88
C GLU A 18 17.87 6.43 -4.89
N ALA A 19 17.70 5.46 -5.79
CA ALA A 19 16.52 4.62 -5.89
C ALA A 19 16.26 3.82 -4.59
N VAL A 20 17.33 3.28 -3.99
CA VAL A 20 17.26 2.55 -2.70
C VAL A 20 16.99 3.50 -1.54
N THR A 21 17.63 4.68 -1.53
CA THR A 21 17.55 5.62 -0.41
C THR A 21 16.14 6.18 -0.22
N GLY A 22 15.42 6.50 -1.29
CA GLY A 22 14.06 7.03 -1.15
C GLY A 22 12.95 5.97 -1.18
N SER A 23 13.25 4.71 -1.47
CA SER A 23 12.24 3.63 -1.43
C SER A 23 12.01 3.10 -0.01
N VAL A 24 10.93 2.35 0.18
CA VAL A 24 10.61 1.67 1.43
C VAL A 24 10.72 0.16 1.29
N LYS A 25 11.32 -0.51 2.27
CA LYS A 25 11.34 -1.98 2.33
C LYS A 25 10.02 -2.47 2.90
N LEU A 26 9.37 -3.39 2.22
CA LEU A 26 8.16 -4.05 2.75
C LEU A 26 8.55 -5.18 3.70
N VAL A 27 7.67 -5.42 4.66
CA VAL A 27 7.71 -6.53 5.60
C VAL A 27 6.58 -7.47 5.24
N VAL A 28 6.86 -8.77 5.14
CA VAL A 28 5.84 -9.80 4.96
C VAL A 28 5.09 -9.95 6.30
N SER A 29 3.76 -10.01 6.26
CA SER A 29 2.96 -10.30 7.45
C SER A 29 3.27 -11.69 8.01
N HIS A 30 3.09 -11.88 9.31
CA HIS A 30 3.41 -13.16 9.96
C HIS A 30 2.58 -14.33 9.42
N ASP A 31 1.35 -14.07 8.97
CA ASP A 31 0.46 -15.03 8.33
C ASP A 31 0.69 -15.16 6.82
N GLU A 32 1.72 -14.50 6.29
CA GLU A 32 2.11 -14.50 4.88
C GLU A 32 0.96 -14.10 3.94
N GLN A 33 0.03 -13.27 4.42
CA GLN A 33 -1.14 -12.84 3.64
C GLN A 33 -0.93 -11.51 2.92
N TYR A 34 0.01 -10.66 3.35
CA TYR A 34 0.26 -9.35 2.73
C TYR A 34 1.63 -8.79 3.08
N HIS A 35 1.99 -7.74 2.36
CA HIS A 35 3.15 -6.93 2.65
C HIS A 35 2.74 -5.61 3.28
N TYR A 36 3.55 -5.10 4.21
CA TYR A 36 3.29 -3.82 4.87
C TYR A 36 4.56 -3.03 5.18
N PHE A 37 4.39 -1.75 5.49
CA PHE A 37 5.40 -0.94 6.17
C PHE A 37 4.77 0.12 7.07
N LEU A 38 5.56 0.66 7.99
CA LEU A 38 5.15 1.71 8.91
C LEU A 38 5.77 3.05 8.52
N ASP A 39 5.01 4.14 8.61
CA ASP A 39 5.54 5.50 8.49
C ASP A 39 4.88 6.49 9.44
N ILE A 40 5.45 7.70 9.53
CA ILE A 40 4.88 8.81 10.29
C ILE A 40 4.53 9.94 9.30
N PRO A 41 3.25 10.08 8.93
CA PRO A 41 2.80 11.09 7.99
C PRO A 41 3.05 12.50 8.54
N LYS A 42 3.41 13.47 7.67
CA LYS A 42 3.69 14.86 8.13
C LYS A 42 2.50 15.51 8.84
N ASN A 43 1.28 15.21 8.39
CA ASN A 43 0.05 15.90 8.80
C ASN A 43 -0.86 14.99 9.66
N GLN A 44 -0.33 13.95 10.30
CA GLN A 44 -1.11 13.05 11.15
C GLN A 44 -0.35 12.75 12.44
N SER A 45 -1.08 12.72 13.55
CA SER A 45 -0.54 12.43 14.87
C SER A 45 -0.36 10.92 15.06
N GLY A 46 0.75 10.39 14.53
CA GLY A 46 1.26 9.07 14.92
C GLY A 46 1.53 8.09 13.77
N PRO A 47 1.96 6.87 14.11
CA PRO A 47 2.34 5.86 13.13
C PRO A 47 1.15 5.43 12.25
N ARG A 48 1.43 5.24 10.97
CA ARG A 48 0.49 4.72 9.98
C ARG A 48 0.97 3.37 9.46
N LEU A 49 0.04 2.43 9.39
CA LEU A 49 0.24 1.12 8.77
C LEU A 49 -0.13 1.20 7.29
N ASN A 50 0.80 0.87 6.40
CA ASN A 50 0.60 0.86 4.95
C ASN A 50 0.59 -0.59 4.47
N ILE A 51 -0.52 -1.04 3.89
CA ILE A 51 -0.74 -2.45 3.53
C ILE A 51 -0.87 -2.56 2.00
N PHE A 52 -0.12 -3.48 1.40
CA PHE A 52 -0.03 -3.66 -0.04
C PHE A 52 -0.77 -4.91 -0.49
N GLY A 53 -1.58 -4.74 -1.53
CA GLY A 53 -2.34 -5.84 -2.09
C GLY A 53 -3.15 -5.46 -3.31
N HIS A 54 -4.05 -6.35 -3.64
CA HIS A 54 -4.99 -6.25 -4.74
C HIS A 54 -6.39 -6.15 -4.16
N GLY A 55 -7.15 -5.16 -4.63
CA GLY A 55 -8.58 -5.11 -4.41
C GLY A 55 -9.34 -5.44 -5.69
N ASP A 56 -10.57 -5.91 -5.51
CA ASP A 56 -11.47 -6.23 -6.62
C ASP A 56 -12.36 -5.00 -6.93
N PRO A 57 -12.61 -4.65 -8.20
CA PRO A 57 -13.46 -3.51 -8.56
C PRO A 57 -14.94 -3.69 -8.20
N ASN A 58 -15.39 -4.94 -8.02
CA ASN A 58 -16.78 -5.33 -7.83
C ASN A 58 -17.03 -6.03 -6.49
N ARG A 59 -16.00 -6.37 -5.73
CA ARG A 59 -16.10 -7.09 -4.45
C ARG A 59 -15.30 -6.39 -3.36
N ALA A 60 -15.83 -6.41 -2.14
CA ALA A 60 -15.11 -5.99 -0.94
C ALA A 60 -14.14 -7.11 -0.50
N SER A 61 -13.07 -7.31 -1.27
CA SER A 61 -12.02 -8.28 -0.97
C SER A 61 -10.64 -7.65 -1.11
N PHE A 62 -9.69 -8.15 -0.33
CA PHE A 62 -8.28 -7.77 -0.37
C PHE A 62 -7.41 -9.02 -0.43
N GLN A 63 -6.36 -9.01 -1.26
CA GLN A 63 -5.41 -10.13 -1.31
C GLN A 63 -3.98 -9.58 -1.43
N GLY A 64 -3.02 -10.15 -0.68
CA GLY A 64 -1.64 -9.68 -0.69
C GLY A 64 -1.00 -9.62 -2.07
N HIS A 65 -0.12 -8.64 -2.25
CA HIS A 65 0.72 -8.51 -3.44
C HIS A 65 1.96 -9.39 -3.29
N SER A 66 2.31 -10.16 -4.33
CA SER A 66 3.56 -10.93 -4.39
C SER A 66 4.72 -9.99 -4.68
N VAL A 67 5.85 -10.24 -4.02
CA VAL A 67 7.12 -9.53 -4.25
C VAL A 67 8.24 -10.52 -4.61
N GLU A 68 7.88 -11.80 -4.79
CA GLU A 68 8.83 -12.92 -4.72
C GLU A 68 9.60 -13.20 -6.00
N ARG A 69 9.26 -12.58 -7.13
CA ARG A 69 9.98 -12.83 -8.38
C ARG A 69 10.70 -11.58 -8.83
N PRO A 70 11.99 -11.45 -8.47
CA PRO A 70 12.85 -10.53 -9.18
C PRO A 70 12.87 -10.91 -10.65
N LEU A 71 12.35 -10.04 -11.51
CA LEU A 71 12.63 -10.16 -12.93
C LEU A 71 14.12 -9.97 -13.15
N SER A 72 14.67 -10.85 -13.96
CA SER A 72 16.11 -11.05 -14.13
C SER A 72 16.84 -9.73 -14.37
N GLY A 73 17.52 -9.24 -13.32
CA GLY A 73 18.82 -8.59 -13.34
C GLY A 73 19.04 -7.27 -14.08
N THR A 74 18.18 -6.80 -14.99
CA THR A 74 18.54 -5.68 -15.87
C THR A 74 17.42 -4.70 -16.22
N GLU A 75 16.21 -4.89 -15.71
CA GLU A 75 15.08 -4.07 -16.14
C GLU A 75 14.60 -3.16 -15.00
N ILE A 76 14.72 -1.83 -15.19
CA ILE A 76 13.88 -0.87 -14.46
C ILE A 76 12.47 -1.10 -14.98
N ALA A 77 11.82 -2.10 -14.44
CA ALA A 77 10.54 -2.49 -14.92
C ALA A 77 9.50 -2.01 -13.92
N GLY A 78 8.80 -0.96 -14.33
CA GLY A 78 7.51 -0.62 -13.74
C GLY A 78 6.55 -1.76 -14.06
N PHE A 79 6.57 -2.80 -13.24
CA PHE A 79 5.54 -3.80 -13.31
C PHE A 79 4.28 -3.24 -12.66
N PRO A 80 3.15 -3.19 -13.39
CA PRO A 80 1.89 -2.93 -12.75
C PRO A 80 1.66 -4.00 -11.70
N CYS A 81 0.98 -3.64 -10.62
CA CYS A 81 0.54 -4.51 -9.55
C CYS A 81 -0.20 -5.74 -10.15
N ARG A 82 0.51 -6.80 -10.54
CA ARG A 82 -0.06 -7.92 -11.32
C ARG A 82 -0.07 -9.23 -10.55
N GLU A 83 0.96 -9.51 -9.76
CA GLU A 83 1.07 -10.80 -9.09
C GLU A 83 0.48 -10.75 -7.68
N LYS A 84 -0.50 -11.62 -7.45
CA LYS A 84 -1.01 -11.92 -6.11
C LYS A 84 -0.01 -12.81 -5.40
N LEU A 85 0.16 -12.64 -4.10
CA LEU A 85 1.01 -13.50 -3.30
C LEU A 85 0.49 -14.95 -3.42
N PRO A 86 1.31 -15.93 -3.86
CA PRO A 86 0.82 -17.24 -4.32
C PRO A 86 0.02 -18.03 -3.27
N HIS A 87 0.29 -17.77 -1.99
CA HIS A 87 -0.35 -18.43 -0.85
C HIS A 87 -1.37 -17.55 -0.12
N ALA A 88 -1.45 -16.26 -0.46
CA ALA A 88 -2.42 -15.37 0.15
C ALA A 88 -3.82 -15.72 -0.34
N GLN A 89 -4.76 -15.81 0.59
CA GLN A 89 -6.17 -15.95 0.28
C GLN A 89 -6.83 -14.56 0.22
N PRO A 90 -7.94 -14.41 -0.54
CA PRO A 90 -8.76 -13.22 -0.43
C PRO A 90 -9.30 -13.06 1.00
N LEU A 91 -8.94 -11.97 1.65
CA LEU A 91 -9.40 -11.57 2.97
C LEU A 91 -10.64 -10.68 2.85
N SER A 92 -11.59 -10.91 3.75
CA SER A 92 -12.66 -9.94 4.03
C SER A 92 -12.12 -8.78 4.89
N PRO A 93 -12.87 -7.67 5.04
CA PRO A 93 -12.46 -6.58 5.92
C PRO A 93 -12.25 -7.01 7.39
N SER A 94 -13.05 -7.95 7.90
CA SER A 94 -12.90 -8.47 9.27
C SER A 94 -11.67 -9.35 9.42
N ASP A 95 -11.39 -10.20 8.43
CA ASP A 95 -10.22 -11.09 8.48
C ASP A 95 -8.92 -10.27 8.45
N LEU A 96 -8.88 -9.23 7.60
CA LEU A 96 -7.75 -8.31 7.59
C LEU A 96 -7.64 -7.55 8.91
N ALA A 97 -8.75 -7.12 9.51
CA ALA A 97 -8.75 -6.42 10.80
C ALA A 97 -8.16 -7.27 11.93
N GLU A 98 -8.53 -8.55 12.02
CA GLU A 98 -7.96 -9.46 13.02
C GLU A 98 -6.48 -9.74 12.75
N SER A 99 -6.08 -9.93 11.48
CA SER A 99 -4.67 -10.14 11.12
C SER A 99 -3.77 -8.96 11.50
N ILE A 100 -4.23 -7.71 11.32
CA ILE A 100 -3.42 -6.51 11.61
C ILE A 100 -3.50 -6.07 13.07
N LYS A 101 -4.38 -6.65 13.89
CA LYS A 101 -4.60 -6.27 15.29
C LYS A 101 -3.31 -6.31 16.14
N PRO A 102 -2.42 -7.32 16.02
CA PRO A 102 -1.14 -7.32 16.75
C PRO A 102 -0.24 -6.15 16.35
N LEU A 103 -0.24 -5.76 15.07
CA LEU A 103 0.53 -4.59 14.59
C LEU A 103 -0.03 -3.29 15.15
N ILE A 104 -1.36 -3.15 15.19
CA ILE A 104 -2.04 -1.97 15.75
C ILE A 104 -1.61 -1.75 17.20
N LEU A 105 -1.63 -2.81 18.00
CA LEU A 105 -1.27 -2.76 19.42
C LEU A 105 0.23 -2.53 19.63
N SER A 106 1.08 -3.27 18.91
CA SER A 106 2.54 -3.23 19.12
C SER A 106 3.18 -1.91 18.69
N TYR A 107 2.64 -1.28 17.65
CA TYR A 107 3.20 -0.05 17.08
C TYR A 107 2.34 1.19 17.33
N CYS A 108 1.30 1.07 18.17
CA CYS A 108 0.37 2.16 18.48
C CYS A 108 -0.17 2.86 17.22
N ILE A 109 -0.58 2.06 16.23
CA ILE A 109 -1.02 2.57 14.92
C ILE A 109 -2.23 3.50 15.09
N ARG A 110 -2.18 4.65 14.39
CA ARG A 110 -3.23 5.69 14.44
C ARG A 110 -4.02 5.82 13.16
N SER A 111 -3.51 5.27 12.06
CA SER A 111 -4.23 5.21 10.79
C SER A 111 -3.73 4.08 9.93
N ILE A 112 -4.55 3.66 8.98
CA ILE A 112 -4.22 2.62 8.01
C ILE A 112 -4.28 3.25 6.62
N ARG A 113 -3.37 2.86 5.72
CA ARG A 113 -3.51 3.12 4.29
C ARG A 113 -3.47 1.80 3.51
N LEU A 114 -4.53 1.56 2.76
CA LEU A 114 -4.57 0.46 1.80
C LEU A 114 -3.97 0.93 0.48
N VAL A 115 -2.95 0.23 0.01
CA VAL A 115 -2.37 0.38 -1.32
C VAL A 115 -2.86 -0.80 -2.16
N ALA A 116 -4.15 -0.77 -2.45
CA ALA A 116 -4.86 -1.83 -3.16
C ALA A 116 -6.06 -1.25 -3.92
N CYS A 117 -6.12 -1.46 -5.23
CA CYS A 117 -7.11 -0.87 -6.14
C CYS A 117 -8.55 -1.01 -5.62
N TYR A 118 -9.38 0.01 -5.84
CA TYR A 118 -10.83 0.00 -5.58
C TYR A 118 -11.31 -0.27 -4.14
N THR A 119 -10.42 -0.51 -3.17
CA THR A 119 -10.79 -0.83 -1.78
C THR A 119 -11.57 0.27 -1.07
N GLY A 120 -11.44 1.53 -1.50
CA GLY A 120 -12.30 2.63 -1.06
C GLY A 120 -13.70 2.61 -1.68
N ARG A 121 -13.81 2.21 -2.97
CA ARG A 121 -15.07 2.20 -3.73
C ARG A 121 -15.98 1.03 -3.33
N THR A 122 -15.43 -0.14 -3.07
CA THR A 122 -16.22 -1.35 -2.78
C THR A 122 -16.75 -1.43 -1.35
N GLY A 123 -16.48 -0.42 -0.51
CA GLY A 123 -16.86 -0.41 0.90
C GLY A 123 -15.91 -1.17 1.82
N PHE A 124 -14.88 -1.84 1.27
CA PHE A 124 -13.87 -2.56 2.05
C PHE A 124 -13.21 -1.65 3.11
N ALA A 125 -12.73 -0.48 2.70
CA ALA A 125 -12.07 0.46 3.60
C ALA A 125 -12.98 1.00 4.72
N ARG A 126 -14.28 1.21 4.41
CA ARG A 126 -15.27 1.63 5.40
C ARG A 126 -15.50 0.55 6.45
N ALA A 127 -15.67 -0.70 6.01
CA ALA A 127 -15.84 -1.85 6.90
C ALA A 127 -14.58 -2.10 7.75
N LEU A 128 -13.39 -2.03 7.14
CA LEU A 128 -12.12 -2.16 7.85
C LEU A 128 -11.96 -1.09 8.94
N SER A 129 -12.32 0.16 8.62
CA SER A 129 -12.31 1.25 9.60
C SER A 129 -13.24 0.99 10.77
N HIS A 130 -14.43 0.45 10.50
CA HIS A 130 -15.37 0.04 11.55
C HIS A 130 -14.80 -1.07 12.45
N PHE A 131 -14.22 -2.12 11.88
CA PHE A 131 -13.66 -3.23 12.67
C PHE A 131 -12.42 -2.85 13.48
N THR A 132 -11.60 -1.94 12.97
CA THR A 132 -10.34 -1.54 13.62
C THR A 132 -10.50 -0.35 14.56
N GLY A 133 -11.59 0.42 14.41
CA GLY A 133 -11.75 1.72 15.07
C GLY A 133 -10.77 2.79 14.59
N LEU A 134 -10.02 2.55 13.50
CA LEU A 134 -9.01 3.45 12.98
C LEU A 134 -9.46 4.11 11.67
N PRO A 135 -9.00 5.35 11.39
CA PRO A 135 -9.19 5.95 10.08
C PRO A 135 -8.38 5.19 9.02
N VAL A 136 -9.04 4.86 7.91
CA VAL A 136 -8.46 4.14 6.78
C VAL A 136 -8.42 5.05 5.55
N LYS A 137 -7.24 5.23 4.94
CA LYS A 137 -7.09 5.88 3.62
C LYS A 137 -7.03 4.81 2.54
N ALA A 138 -7.90 4.87 1.55
CA ALA A 138 -7.95 3.86 0.49
C ALA A 138 -8.31 4.46 -0.88
N PRO A 139 -7.84 3.87 -1.99
CA PRO A 139 -8.13 4.34 -3.34
C PRO A 139 -9.55 3.96 -3.80
N MET A 140 -10.19 4.87 -4.52
CA MET A 140 -11.50 4.67 -5.17
C MET A 140 -11.37 3.94 -6.51
N HIS A 141 -10.20 3.98 -7.12
CA HIS A 141 -9.90 3.45 -8.45
C HIS A 141 -8.58 2.66 -8.46
N HIS A 142 -8.03 2.43 -9.65
CA HIS A 142 -6.73 1.81 -9.85
C HIS A 142 -5.61 2.60 -9.13
N VAL A 143 -4.59 1.89 -8.65
CA VAL A 143 -3.35 2.46 -8.12
C VAL A 143 -2.16 1.82 -8.82
N ASP A 144 -1.28 2.66 -9.36
CA ASP A 144 0.00 2.22 -9.90
C ASP A 144 1.08 2.34 -8.81
N VAL A 145 1.73 1.22 -8.51
CA VAL A 145 2.87 1.12 -7.59
C VAL A 145 4.03 0.53 -8.37
N MET A 146 5.25 1.07 -8.22
CA MET A 146 6.46 0.47 -8.79
C MET A 146 7.22 -0.29 -7.71
N GLU A 147 7.65 -1.50 -8.07
CA GLU A 147 8.58 -2.34 -7.33
C GLU A 147 10.00 -2.19 -7.89
N PHE A 148 11.02 -2.18 -7.01
CA PHE A 148 12.41 -2.37 -7.42
C PHE A 148 12.88 -3.77 -7.03
N VAL A 149 12.87 -4.60 -8.05
CA VAL A 149 13.01 -6.06 -8.03
C VAL A 149 14.35 -6.55 -7.44
N THR A 150 15.45 -5.79 -7.54
CA THR A 150 16.75 -6.25 -7.00
C THR A 150 16.89 -6.04 -5.49
N THR A 151 15.94 -5.37 -4.82
CA THR A 151 16.04 -5.09 -3.37
C THR A 151 14.75 -5.30 -2.56
N GLY A 152 13.63 -5.70 -3.19
CA GLY A 152 12.34 -5.84 -2.51
C GLY A 152 11.85 -4.53 -1.89
N ARG A 153 12.16 -3.40 -2.56
CA ARG A 153 11.83 -2.04 -2.10
C ARG A 153 10.86 -1.37 -3.05
N TYR A 154 10.07 -0.46 -2.51
CA TYR A 154 8.89 0.09 -3.17
C TYR A 154 8.89 1.61 -3.19
N TRP A 155 8.30 2.14 -4.27
CA TRP A 155 7.92 3.54 -4.42
C TRP A 155 6.40 3.64 -4.57
N ILE A 156 5.80 4.64 -3.94
CA ILE A 156 4.42 5.00 -4.26
C ILE A 156 4.46 6.07 -5.33
N ILE A 157 4.13 5.70 -6.57
CA ILE A 157 4.22 6.61 -7.72
C ILE A 157 3.28 7.81 -7.50
N LYS A 158 3.80 9.02 -7.76
CA LYS A 158 2.96 10.18 -8.04
C LYS A 158 2.57 10.10 -9.52
N PRO A 159 1.28 10.21 -9.86
CA PRO A 159 0.91 10.27 -11.27
C PRO A 159 1.62 11.45 -11.94
N GLN A 160 1.98 11.23 -13.20
CA GLN A 160 2.81 12.13 -14.03
C GLN A 160 2.33 13.58 -14.10
N GLU A 161 1.05 13.82 -13.86
CA GLU A 161 0.48 15.16 -13.76
C GLU A 161 -0.06 15.35 -12.35
N GLU A 162 0.22 16.51 -11.75
CA GLU A 162 -0.70 17.13 -10.78
C GLU A 162 -2.02 17.50 -11.49
N LEU A 163 -2.60 16.60 -12.27
CA LEU A 163 -4.05 16.54 -12.28
C LEU A 163 -4.39 16.33 -10.82
N GLU A 164 -5.11 17.29 -10.25
CA GLU A 164 -5.62 17.32 -8.89
C GLU A 164 -6.32 16.01 -8.42
N GLY A 165 -6.43 15.00 -9.30
CA GLY A 165 -7.07 13.68 -9.23
C GLY A 165 -6.43 12.59 -8.38
N ALA A 166 -5.12 12.52 -8.16
CA ALA A 166 -4.55 11.30 -7.57
C ALA A 166 -4.56 11.23 -6.05
N GLU A 167 -4.47 12.38 -5.39
CA GLU A 167 -4.93 12.46 -4.01
C GLU A 167 -6.47 12.42 -3.93
N ARG A 168 -7.22 12.86 -4.97
CA ARG A 168 -8.68 12.62 -5.04
C ARG A 168 -9.04 11.14 -5.16
N ASN A 169 -8.13 10.30 -5.67
CA ASN A 169 -8.34 8.86 -5.75
C ASN A 169 -8.35 8.24 -4.36
N PHE A 170 -7.53 8.73 -3.42
CA PHE A 170 -7.53 8.22 -2.06
C PHE A 170 -8.51 9.00 -1.18
N ARG A 171 -9.46 8.29 -0.57
CA ARG A 171 -10.40 8.87 0.39
C ARG A 171 -10.14 8.32 1.78
N TRP A 172 -10.46 9.14 2.78
CA TRP A 172 -10.47 8.75 4.18
C TRP A 172 -11.82 8.16 4.54
N PHE A 173 -11.79 7.11 5.35
CA PHE A 173 -12.95 6.39 5.87
C PHE A 173 -12.76 6.25 7.38
N GLY A 174 -13.83 6.45 8.15
CA GLY A 174 -13.77 6.52 9.61
C GLY A 174 -13.64 7.95 10.13
N LEU A 175 -13.94 8.14 11.41
CA LEU A 175 -13.89 9.45 12.05
C LEU A 175 -12.44 9.82 12.38
N HIS A 176 -12.02 11.01 11.95
CA HIS A 176 -10.93 11.73 12.59
C HIS A 176 -11.51 12.29 13.89
N GLN A 177 -11.15 11.68 15.03
CA GLN A 177 -11.26 12.37 16.32
C GLN A 177 -10.01 13.22 16.51
#